data_AF-A0A2V8NLK9-F1
#
_entry.id   AF-A0A2V8NLK9-F1
#
_cell.length_a   1.000
_cell.length_b   1.000
_cell.length_c   1.000
_cell.angle_alpha   90.00
_cell.angle_beta   90.00
_cell.angle_gamma   90.00
#
_symmetry.space_group_name_H-M   'P 1'
#
loop_
_entity.id
_entity.type
_entity.pdbx_description
1 polymer ?
#
loop_
_entity_poly.entity_id
_entity_poly.type
_entity_poly.pdbx_seq_one_letter_code
_entity_poly.pdbx_strand_id
1 'polypeptide(L)'
;MSECRTRRPSRPQNIFVDTPLSKRLVSNKSRAWPYGQPRLATLEGERSAMPIRDNKLARLAQERKAQQARKGNLAVDSPPTVDEQLKRLDDDIRKLKIEFDIYFNGASKRPPYDTKNRVETMIKRLGDDRTLTFAQRYLYNTLASRYTAFRELWRRTMQGREEGRDAAAAMRATARDEASRVESHEIFTGMDAHKDVARVRQLYDALIEAKTKCGEPTEDLSFPRFHHLVATKTDNLKERLNCDSVRFSVDVEGGRVSFKVKGE
;
A
#
# COMPACT_ATOMS: atom_id res chain seq x y z
N MET A 1 -13.11 54.49 22.07
CA MET A 1 -12.22 54.86 20.94
C MET A 1 -11.32 53.66 20.69
N SER A 2 -11.37 52.88 19.61
CA SER A 2 -12.10 52.98 18.35
C SER A 2 -12.06 51.60 17.66
N GLU A 3 -13.22 51.17 17.16
CA GLU A 3 -13.48 50.56 15.83
C GLU A 3 -12.53 49.49 15.27
N CYS A 4 -13.05 48.27 15.05
CA CYS A 4 -13.66 47.79 13.79
C CYS A 4 -12.67 47.57 12.63
N ARG A 5 -12.40 46.30 12.29
CA ARG A 5 -12.66 45.80 10.92
C ARG A 5 -12.63 44.28 10.80
N THR A 6 -13.84 43.75 10.66
CA THR A 6 -14.20 42.54 9.92
C THR A 6 -13.53 42.48 8.54
N ARG A 7 -12.93 41.34 8.18
CA ARG A 7 -12.79 40.90 6.77
C ARG A 7 -13.02 39.39 6.64
N ARG A 8 -13.81 39.08 5.61
CA ARG A 8 -14.50 37.83 5.27
C ARG A 8 -13.56 36.69 4.86
N PRO A 9 -13.99 35.42 4.99
CA PRO A 9 -13.41 34.31 4.22
C PRO A 9 -13.96 34.31 2.78
N SER A 10 -13.04 34.22 1.82
CA SER A 10 -13.29 34.17 0.37
C SER A 10 -13.82 32.79 -0.05
N ARG A 11 -14.90 32.78 -0.83
CA ARG A 11 -15.52 31.60 -1.46
C ARG A 11 -14.57 30.91 -2.48
N PRO A 12 -14.80 29.62 -2.78
CA PRO A 12 -14.01 28.83 -3.72
C PRO A 12 -14.30 29.23 -5.19
N GLN A 13 -13.25 29.26 -6.02
CA GLN A 13 -13.39 29.40 -7.46
C GLN A 13 -13.53 28.01 -8.09
N ASN A 14 -14.73 27.74 -8.60
CA ASN A 14 -15.03 26.62 -9.47
C ASN A 14 -14.65 27.05 -10.90
N ILE A 15 -13.58 26.48 -11.46
CA ILE A 15 -13.10 26.79 -12.81
C ILE A 15 -13.75 25.77 -13.75
N PHE A 16 -14.87 26.20 -14.33
CA PHE A 16 -15.57 25.53 -15.42
C PHE A 16 -14.91 25.98 -16.72
N VAL A 17 -14.18 25.07 -17.39
CA VAL A 17 -13.66 25.29 -18.73
C VAL A 17 -14.57 24.59 -19.74
N ASP A 18 -15.55 25.34 -20.22
CA ASP A 18 -16.15 25.12 -21.53
C ASP A 18 -15.22 25.75 -22.57
N THR A 19 -14.84 25.01 -23.61
CA THR A 19 -14.51 25.63 -24.89
C THR A 19 -14.98 24.76 -26.07
N PRO A 20 -15.60 25.36 -27.10
CA PRO A 20 -16.33 24.66 -28.14
C PRO A 20 -15.67 24.77 -29.54
N LEU A 21 -16.41 24.34 -30.56
CA LEU A 21 -16.20 24.49 -32.02
C LEU A 21 -15.07 23.63 -32.63
N SER A 22 -15.13 23.16 -33.88
CA SER A 22 -16.13 23.07 -34.96
C SER A 22 -15.49 22.19 -36.05
N LYS A 23 -16.22 21.60 -36.98
CA LYS A 23 -16.39 22.08 -38.38
C LYS A 23 -17.40 21.13 -39.04
N ARG A 24 -18.61 21.62 -39.40
CA ARG A 24 -19.02 22.05 -40.75
C ARG A 24 -18.57 21.09 -41.86
N LEU A 25 -19.50 20.28 -42.41
CA LEU A 25 -20.44 20.58 -43.52
C LEU A 25 -19.78 20.49 -44.89
N VAL A 26 -20.41 19.67 -45.76
CA VAL A 26 -20.81 19.92 -47.17
C VAL A 26 -21.16 18.54 -47.74
N SER A 27 -22.45 18.21 -47.82
CA SER A 27 -23.27 18.30 -49.04
C SER A 27 -23.19 17.03 -49.90
N ASN A 28 -24.30 16.32 -50.04
CA ASN A 28 -24.81 16.15 -51.40
C ASN A 28 -26.33 16.02 -51.42
N LYS A 29 -26.87 16.58 -52.49
CA LYS A 29 -28.20 17.11 -52.71
C LYS A 29 -29.04 16.08 -53.47
N SER A 30 -30.29 15.94 -53.02
CA SER A 30 -31.50 15.74 -53.83
C SER A 30 -31.52 14.68 -54.93
N ARG A 31 -32.52 13.79 -54.88
CA ARG A 31 -33.61 13.80 -55.87
C ARG A 31 -34.76 12.88 -55.45
N ALA A 32 -35.96 13.40 -55.69
CA ALA A 32 -37.24 12.75 -55.55
C ALA A 32 -37.33 11.45 -56.37
N TRP A 33 -38.17 10.53 -55.91
CA TRP A 33 -38.89 9.62 -56.79
C TRP A 33 -40.39 9.79 -56.54
N PRO A 34 -41.19 10.00 -57.60
CA PRO A 34 -42.61 10.26 -57.50
C PRO A 34 -43.38 8.94 -57.27
N TYR A 35 -44.62 9.10 -56.84
CA TYR A 35 -45.64 8.05 -56.82
C TYR A 35 -45.64 7.22 -58.12
N GLY A 36 -45.67 5.91 -57.96
CA GLY A 36 -45.89 4.95 -59.05
C GLY A 36 -45.92 3.54 -58.51
N GLN A 37 -47.10 3.05 -58.13
CA GLN A 37 -47.33 1.62 -57.95
C GLN A 37 -47.09 0.90 -59.28
N PRO A 38 -46.56 -0.33 -59.23
CA PRO A 38 -47.24 -1.41 -59.92
C PRO A 38 -47.50 -2.59 -58.98
N ARG A 39 -48.74 -3.06 -59.02
CA ARG A 39 -49.21 -4.33 -58.47
C ARG A 39 -48.59 -5.47 -59.30
N LEU A 40 -47.68 -6.25 -58.73
CA LEU A 40 -47.38 -7.62 -59.17
C LEU A 40 -47.11 -8.50 -57.95
N ALA A 41 -47.98 -9.47 -57.75
CA ALA A 41 -47.78 -10.60 -56.86
C ALA A 41 -46.66 -11.47 -57.39
N THR A 42 -45.72 -11.90 -56.55
CA THR A 42 -45.10 -13.23 -56.62
C THR A 42 -44.27 -13.51 -55.37
N LEU A 43 -44.74 -14.51 -54.63
CA LEU A 43 -43.97 -15.60 -54.01
C LEU A 43 -43.06 -15.25 -52.83
N GLU A 44 -43.65 -15.50 -51.66
CA GLU A 44 -43.02 -15.99 -50.45
C GLU A 44 -41.77 -16.85 -50.74
N GLY A 45 -40.64 -16.34 -50.26
CA GLY A 45 -39.43 -17.11 -49.98
C GLY A 45 -39.00 -16.75 -48.57
N GLU A 46 -39.76 -17.22 -47.58
CA GLU A 46 -39.47 -17.09 -46.16
C GLU A 46 -38.07 -17.64 -45.85
N ARG A 47 -37.05 -16.77 -45.80
CA ARG A 47 -35.90 -17.02 -44.93
C ARG A 47 -36.38 -16.77 -43.51
N SER A 48 -36.93 -17.82 -42.92
CA SER A 48 -37.28 -17.91 -41.51
C SER A 48 -36.05 -17.64 -40.64
N ALA A 49 -35.83 -16.38 -40.28
CA ALA A 49 -35.06 -16.03 -39.10
C ALA A 49 -35.96 -16.34 -37.90
N MET A 50 -35.87 -17.57 -37.41
CA MET A 50 -36.54 -18.00 -36.19
C MET A 50 -36.19 -17.01 -35.06
N PRO A 51 -37.17 -16.36 -34.40
CA PRO A 51 -36.86 -15.66 -33.17
C PRO A 51 -36.30 -16.72 -32.21
N ILE A 52 -35.14 -16.42 -31.62
CA ILE A 52 -34.57 -17.25 -30.54
C ILE A 52 -35.69 -17.40 -29.51
N ARG A 53 -36.28 -18.60 -29.48
CA ARG A 53 -37.42 -18.93 -28.61
C ARG A 53 -37.12 -18.40 -27.21
N ASP A 54 -38.03 -17.62 -26.66
CA ASP A 54 -37.96 -17.08 -25.30
C ASP A 54 -37.54 -18.18 -24.32
N ASN A 55 -36.25 -18.23 -24.03
CA ASN A 55 -35.69 -19.31 -23.25
C ASN A 55 -35.95 -18.96 -21.80
N LYS A 56 -36.95 -19.61 -21.20
CA LYS A 56 -37.33 -19.46 -19.79
C LYS A 56 -36.11 -19.46 -18.85
N LEU A 57 -35.06 -20.20 -19.20
CA LEU A 57 -33.79 -20.25 -18.46
C LEU A 57 -33.01 -18.92 -18.51
N ALA A 58 -32.98 -18.24 -19.66
CA ALA A 58 -32.31 -16.95 -19.82
C ALA A 58 -33.01 -15.86 -18.99
N ARG A 59 -34.35 -15.88 -18.96
CA ARG A 59 -35.15 -14.94 -18.16
C ARG A 59 -34.95 -15.16 -16.66
N LEU A 60 -34.95 -16.42 -16.22
CA LEU A 60 -34.67 -16.79 -14.83
C LEU A 60 -33.22 -16.43 -14.43
N ALA A 61 -32.25 -16.56 -15.33
CA ALA A 61 -30.87 -16.15 -15.08
C ALA A 61 -30.71 -14.63 -14.94
N GLN A 62 -31.41 -13.84 -15.77
CA GLN A 62 -31.47 -12.38 -15.64
C GLN A 62 -32.20 -11.95 -14.36
N GLU A 63 -33.33 -12.59 -14.02
CA GLU A 63 -34.07 -12.33 -12.78
C GLU A 63 -33.19 -12.65 -11.56
N ARG A 64 -32.44 -13.77 -11.57
CA ARG A 64 -31.47 -14.09 -10.50
C ARG A 64 -30.34 -13.07 -10.41
N LYS A 65 -29.75 -12.65 -11.53
CA LYS A 65 -28.73 -11.58 -11.54
C LYS A 65 -29.28 -10.25 -11.01
N ALA A 66 -30.50 -9.87 -11.41
CA ALA A 66 -31.15 -8.65 -10.93
C ALA A 66 -31.51 -8.71 -9.45
N GLN A 67 -31.96 -9.87 -8.96
CA GLN A 67 -32.18 -10.11 -7.52
C GLN A 67 -30.87 -10.05 -6.74
N GLN A 68 -29.78 -10.61 -7.28
CA GLN A 68 -28.46 -10.60 -6.65
C GLN A 68 -27.86 -9.18 -6.61
N ALA A 69 -28.05 -8.38 -7.67
CA ALA A 69 -27.67 -6.96 -7.70
C ALA A 69 -28.52 -6.10 -6.75
N ARG A 70 -29.84 -6.35 -6.66
CA ARG A 70 -30.72 -5.68 -5.69
C ARG A 70 -30.31 -6.00 -4.25
N LYS A 71 -30.01 -7.28 -3.95
CA LYS A 71 -29.56 -7.73 -2.62
C LYS A 71 -28.19 -7.16 -2.25
N GLY A 72 -27.31 -6.95 -3.24
CA GLY A 72 -26.02 -6.27 -3.07
C GLY A 72 -26.15 -4.78 -2.71
N ASN A 73 -27.11 -4.05 -3.29
CA ASN A 73 -27.30 -2.62 -3.02
C ASN A 73 -28.09 -2.30 -1.74
N LEU A 74 -29.00 -3.18 -1.29
CA LEU A 74 -29.80 -2.97 -0.07
C LEU A 74 -29.01 -3.13 1.25
N ALA A 75 -27.82 -3.73 1.20
CA ALA A 75 -26.98 -3.95 2.38
C ALA A 75 -26.02 -2.79 2.70
N VAL A 76 -25.94 -1.77 1.85
CA VAL A 76 -24.90 -0.72 1.94
C VAL A 76 -25.27 0.40 2.93
N ASP A 77 -26.56 0.64 3.19
CA ASP A 77 -27.01 1.82 3.95
C ASP A 77 -27.73 1.51 5.28
N SER A 78 -27.73 0.26 5.75
CA SER A 78 -28.29 -0.03 7.08
C SER A 78 -27.34 0.48 8.16
N PRO A 79 -27.81 1.26 9.15
CA PRO A 79 -26.96 1.62 10.29
C PRO A 79 -26.43 0.34 10.93
N PRO A 80 -25.13 0.29 11.28
CA PRO A 80 -24.51 -0.93 11.79
C PRO A 80 -25.29 -1.39 13.02
N THR A 81 -25.73 -2.65 13.01
CA THR A 81 -26.42 -3.24 14.15
C THR A 81 -25.50 -3.22 15.37
N VAL A 82 -26.08 -3.22 16.57
CA VAL A 82 -25.32 -3.21 17.83
C VAL A 82 -24.29 -4.35 17.86
N ASP A 83 -24.67 -5.55 17.39
CA ASP A 83 -23.77 -6.70 17.35
C ASP A 83 -22.58 -6.48 16.40
N GLU A 84 -22.83 -5.84 15.25
CA GLU A 84 -21.79 -5.47 14.31
C GLU A 84 -20.86 -4.40 14.90
N GLN A 85 -21.40 -3.44 15.67
CA GLN A 85 -20.61 -2.44 16.39
C GLN A 85 -19.73 -3.09 17.48
N LEU A 86 -20.26 -4.06 18.23
CA LEU A 86 -19.50 -4.83 19.23
C LEU A 86 -18.39 -5.65 18.59
N LYS A 87 -18.65 -6.26 17.43
CA LYS A 87 -17.63 -6.99 16.66
C LYS A 87 -16.52 -6.07 16.16
N ARG A 88 -16.88 -4.90 15.62
CA ARG A 88 -15.91 -3.86 15.20
C ARG A 88 -15.07 -3.37 16.38
N LEU A 89 -15.67 -3.20 17.56
CA LEU A 89 -14.94 -2.84 18.78
C LEU A 89 -13.90 -3.91 19.14
N ASP A 90 -14.26 -5.19 19.08
CA ASP A 90 -13.33 -6.28 19.37
C ASP A 90 -12.17 -6.33 18.37
N ASP A 91 -12.46 -6.18 17.08
CA ASP A 91 -11.45 -6.12 16.02
C ASP A 91 -10.52 -4.90 16.20
N ASP A 92 -11.07 -3.74 16.55
CA ASP A 92 -10.29 -2.52 16.81
C ASP A 92 -9.41 -2.66 18.07
N ILE A 93 -9.88 -3.33 19.12
CA ILE A 93 -9.06 -3.65 20.31
C ILE A 93 -7.89 -4.58 19.92
N ARG A 94 -8.14 -5.61 19.09
CA ARG A 94 -7.09 -6.52 18.61
C ARG A 94 -6.07 -5.79 17.75
N LYS A 95 -6.53 -4.94 16.82
CA LYS A 95 -5.67 -4.10 15.99
C LYS A 95 -4.83 -3.14 16.84
N LEU A 96 -5.45 -2.48 17.82
CA LEU A 96 -4.76 -1.56 18.72
C LEU A 96 -3.62 -2.24 19.48
N LYS A 97 -3.85 -3.48 19.94
CA LYS A 97 -2.79 -4.28 20.58
C LYS A 97 -1.61 -4.52 19.67
N ILE A 98 -1.87 -4.95 18.43
CA ILE A 98 -0.81 -5.20 17.43
C ILE A 98 -0.03 -3.92 17.15
N GLU A 99 -0.71 -2.79 16.96
CA GLU A 99 -0.04 -1.51 16.70
C GLU A 99 0.85 -1.07 17.88
N PHE A 100 0.39 -1.27 19.12
CA PHE A 100 1.23 -1.03 20.30
C PHE A 100 2.40 -2.01 20.39
N ASP A 101 2.20 -3.29 20.11
CA ASP A 101 3.29 -4.27 20.09
C ASP A 101 4.36 -3.91 19.05
N ILE A 102 3.95 -3.49 17.83
CA ILE A 102 4.84 -3.00 16.78
C ILE A 102 5.61 -1.74 17.23
N TYR A 103 4.92 -0.81 17.90
CA TYR A 103 5.53 0.40 18.47
C TYR A 103 6.56 0.06 19.56
N PHE A 104 6.25 -0.88 20.46
CA PHE A 104 7.19 -1.30 21.49
C PHE A 104 8.40 -2.04 20.90
N ASN A 105 8.20 -2.81 19.83
CA ASN A 105 9.28 -3.46 19.08
C ASN A 105 10.14 -2.49 18.25
N GLY A 106 9.79 -1.20 18.18
CA GLY A 106 10.57 -0.17 17.48
C GLY A 106 10.31 -0.07 15.98
N ALA A 107 9.43 -0.90 15.42
CA ALA A 107 9.11 -0.90 13.99
C ALA A 107 8.21 0.28 13.56
N SER A 108 7.48 0.89 14.49
CA SER A 108 6.76 2.16 14.27
C SER A 108 7.27 3.23 15.22
N LYS A 109 7.57 4.41 14.67
CA LYS A 109 7.99 5.60 15.44
C LYS A 109 6.82 6.35 16.07
N ARG A 110 5.58 6.15 15.58
CA ARG A 110 4.40 6.88 16.04
C ARG A 110 3.54 5.98 16.93
N PRO A 111 3.21 6.41 18.17
CA PRO A 111 2.23 5.71 18.99
C PRO A 111 0.83 5.75 18.32
N PRO A 112 0.04 4.66 18.42
CA PRO A 112 -1.25 4.53 17.73
C PRO A 112 -2.38 5.29 18.46
N TYR A 113 -2.36 6.62 18.39
CA TYR A 113 -3.40 7.45 19.01
C TYR A 113 -4.74 7.38 18.28
N ASP A 114 -4.74 7.23 16.95
CA ASP A 114 -5.97 7.26 16.16
C ASP A 114 -6.86 6.05 16.46
N THR A 115 -6.31 4.84 16.34
CA THR A 115 -7.00 3.59 16.69
C THR A 115 -7.43 3.58 18.16
N LYS A 116 -6.59 4.11 19.06
CA LYS A 116 -6.93 4.23 20.49
C LYS A 116 -8.16 5.13 20.69
N ASN A 117 -8.17 6.33 20.12
CA ASN A 117 -9.26 7.28 20.28
C ASN A 117 -10.56 6.75 19.69
N ARG A 118 -10.47 6.00 18.57
CA ARG A 118 -11.62 5.31 17.98
C ARG A 118 -12.21 4.27 18.92
N VAL A 119 -11.38 3.40 19.51
CA VAL A 119 -11.80 2.41 20.52
C VAL A 119 -12.43 3.10 21.73
N GLU A 120 -11.78 4.14 22.28
CA GLU A 120 -12.31 4.88 23.44
C GLU A 120 -13.66 5.54 23.16
N THR A 121 -13.81 6.11 21.96
CA THR A 121 -15.08 6.72 21.55
C THR A 121 -16.17 5.67 21.41
N MET A 122 -15.85 4.51 20.83
CA MET A 122 -16.80 3.40 20.67
C MET A 122 -17.23 2.81 22.03
N ILE A 123 -16.29 2.62 22.96
CA ILE A 123 -16.56 2.14 24.32
C ILE A 123 -17.48 3.13 25.06
N LYS A 124 -17.21 4.44 24.97
CA LYS A 124 -18.06 5.46 25.60
C LYS A 124 -19.48 5.41 25.04
N ARG A 125 -19.64 5.42 23.71
CA ARG A 125 -20.94 5.35 23.04
C ARG A 125 -21.75 4.11 23.47
N LEU A 126 -21.15 2.92 23.37
CA LEU A 126 -21.80 1.66 23.76
C LEU A 126 -22.01 1.52 25.27
N GLY A 127 -21.23 2.25 26.08
CA GLY A 127 -21.42 2.34 27.52
C GLY A 127 -22.69 3.11 27.88
N ASP A 128 -22.91 4.24 27.22
CA ASP A 128 -24.05 5.14 27.41
C ASP A 128 -25.38 4.54 26.93
N ASP A 129 -25.34 3.62 25.95
CA ASP A 129 -26.52 2.91 25.46
C ASP A 129 -27.12 1.97 26.52
N ARG A 130 -28.25 2.39 27.11
CA ARG A 130 -28.99 1.59 28.11
C ARG A 130 -29.96 0.58 27.48
N THR A 131 -30.16 0.63 26.17
CA THR A 131 -31.09 -0.22 25.41
C THR A 131 -30.50 -1.56 24.97
N LEU A 132 -29.26 -1.87 25.38
CA LEU A 132 -28.56 -3.09 25.01
C LEU A 132 -29.22 -4.33 25.61
N THR A 133 -29.25 -5.41 24.82
CA THR A 133 -29.68 -6.73 25.31
C THR A 133 -28.72 -7.25 26.38
N PHE A 134 -29.19 -8.10 27.29
CA PHE A 134 -28.35 -8.70 28.34
C PHE A 134 -27.09 -9.38 27.78
N ALA A 135 -27.22 -10.16 26.70
CA ALA A 135 -26.09 -10.78 26.01
C ALA A 135 -25.09 -9.76 25.44
N GLN A 136 -25.59 -8.69 24.82
CA GLN A 136 -24.77 -7.61 24.27
C GLN A 136 -24.04 -6.84 25.37
N ARG A 137 -24.71 -6.58 26.51
CA ARG A 137 -24.10 -5.93 27.67
C ARG A 137 -23.01 -6.81 28.30
N TYR A 138 -23.22 -8.12 28.38
CA TYR A 138 -22.20 -9.05 28.83
C TYR A 138 -20.95 -8.98 27.94
N LEU A 139 -21.13 -9.08 26.62
CA LEU A 139 -20.04 -8.97 25.65
C LEU A 139 -19.32 -7.62 25.77
N TYR A 140 -20.06 -6.51 25.83
CA TYR A 140 -19.51 -5.18 26.06
C TYR A 140 -18.66 -5.13 27.34
N ASN A 141 -19.15 -5.65 28.46
CA ASN A 141 -18.43 -5.65 29.74
C ASN A 141 -17.13 -6.46 29.63
N THR A 142 -17.13 -7.59 28.92
CA THR A 142 -15.92 -8.36 28.63
C THR A 142 -14.91 -7.60 27.78
N LEU A 143 -15.38 -6.86 26.76
CA LEU A 143 -14.52 -6.05 25.91
C LEU A 143 -13.95 -4.84 26.66
N ALA A 144 -14.78 -4.18 27.48
CA ALA A 144 -14.38 -3.05 28.30
C ALA A 144 -13.31 -3.44 29.33
N SER A 145 -13.47 -4.57 30.03
CA SER A 145 -12.47 -5.06 30.99
C SER A 145 -11.16 -5.49 30.32
N ARG A 146 -11.24 -6.08 29.12
CA ARG A 146 -10.04 -6.37 28.32
C ARG A 146 -9.31 -5.09 27.91
N TYR A 147 -10.05 -4.08 27.47
CA TYR A 147 -9.46 -2.80 27.10
C TYR A 147 -8.80 -2.09 28.29
N THR A 148 -9.42 -2.09 29.47
CA THR A 148 -8.82 -1.46 30.67
C THR A 148 -7.52 -2.16 31.08
N ALA A 149 -7.47 -3.49 31.02
CA ALA A 149 -6.26 -4.27 31.29
C ALA A 149 -5.13 -3.92 30.29
N PHE A 150 -5.42 -3.86 28.99
CA PHE A 150 -4.43 -3.47 27.98
C PHE A 150 -3.98 -2.02 28.11
N ARG A 151 -4.91 -1.09 28.37
CA ARG A 151 -4.59 0.32 28.60
C ARG A 151 -3.61 0.49 29.76
N GLU A 152 -3.82 -0.22 30.86
CA GLU A 152 -2.93 -0.15 32.02
C GLU A 152 -1.56 -0.77 31.73
N LEU A 153 -1.53 -1.90 31.02
CA LEU A 153 -0.28 -2.52 30.55
C LEU A 153 0.53 -1.54 29.70
N TRP A 154 -0.07 -0.92 28.68
CA TRP A 154 0.63 0.03 27.82
C TRP A 154 1.09 1.28 28.58
N ARG A 155 0.27 1.78 29.51
CA ARG A 155 0.64 2.91 30.37
C ARG A 155 1.89 2.57 31.21
N ARG A 156 1.91 1.39 31.85
CA ARG A 156 3.04 0.92 32.65
C ARG A 156 4.29 0.69 31.81
N THR A 157 4.16 0.12 30.62
CA THR A 157 5.29 -0.09 29.70
C THR A 157 5.86 1.23 29.18
N MET A 158 5.03 2.22 28.85
CA MET A 158 5.49 3.55 28.47
C MET A 158 6.25 4.23 29.60
N GLN A 159 5.70 4.18 30.81
CA GLN A 159 6.35 4.73 32.01
C GLN A 159 7.67 4.02 32.31
N GLY A 160 7.73 2.68 32.20
CA GLY A 160 8.96 1.91 32.38
C GLY A 160 10.06 2.23 31.35
N ARG A 161 9.68 2.59 30.12
CA ARG A 161 10.59 3.07 29.07
C ARG A 161 11.13 4.48 29.37
N GLU A 162 10.29 5.38 29.87
CA GLU A 162 10.71 6.72 30.32
C GLU A 162 11.65 6.66 31.53
N GLU A 163 11.40 5.72 32.44
CA GLU A 163 12.20 5.50 33.66
C GLU A 163 13.45 4.62 33.42
N GLY A 164 13.73 4.23 32.17
CA GLY A 164 14.94 3.50 31.77
C GLY A 164 14.99 2.02 32.19
N ARG A 165 13.92 1.48 32.79
CA ARG A 165 13.88 0.07 33.23
C ARG A 165 13.80 -0.95 32.09
N ASP A 166 13.35 -0.52 30.91
CA ASP A 166 13.23 -1.36 29.71
C ASP A 166 14.44 -1.21 28.74
N ALA A 167 15.64 -0.95 29.27
CA ALA A 167 16.89 -0.96 28.50
C ALA A 167 17.08 -2.28 27.72
N ALA A 168 16.60 -3.41 28.26
CA ALA A 168 16.64 -4.71 27.59
C ALA A 168 15.77 -4.79 26.31
N ALA A 169 14.66 -4.05 26.25
CA ALA A 169 13.84 -3.96 25.03
C ALA A 169 14.48 -3.02 24.00
N ALA A 170 15.07 -1.92 24.46
CA ALA A 170 15.85 -1.02 23.60
C ALA A 170 17.08 -1.75 22.99
N MET A 171 17.81 -2.54 23.78
CA MET A 171 18.95 -3.34 23.30
C MET A 171 18.56 -4.40 22.27
N ARG A 172 17.38 -5.01 22.38
CA ARG A 172 16.89 -5.96 21.36
C ARG A 172 16.47 -5.27 20.07
N ALA A 173 15.90 -4.06 20.17
CA ALA A 173 15.56 -3.26 19.00
C ALA A 173 16.82 -2.80 18.27
N THR A 174 17.84 -2.31 18.98
CA THR A 174 19.12 -1.94 18.37
C THR A 174 19.85 -3.14 17.78
N ALA A 175 19.84 -4.30 18.45
CA ALA A 175 20.45 -5.52 17.91
C ALA A 175 19.78 -6.00 16.61
N ARG A 176 18.48 -5.72 16.41
CA ARG A 176 17.76 -6.07 15.18
C ARG A 176 18.01 -5.09 14.04
N ASP A 177 18.07 -3.79 14.33
CA ASP A 177 18.52 -2.80 13.34
C ASP A 177 19.95 -3.11 12.88
N GLU A 178 20.84 -3.45 13.82
CA GLU A 178 22.21 -3.89 13.51
C GLU A 178 22.21 -5.16 12.64
N ALA A 179 21.41 -6.18 13.00
CA ALA A 179 21.30 -7.40 12.20
C ALA A 179 20.77 -7.16 10.77
N SER A 180 19.81 -6.24 10.59
CA SER A 180 19.30 -5.88 9.26
C SER A 180 20.28 -5.06 8.43
N ARG A 181 21.13 -4.25 9.08
CA ARG A 181 22.19 -3.48 8.43
C ARG A 181 23.37 -4.35 8.03
N VAL A 182 23.63 -5.42 8.78
CA VAL A 182 24.73 -6.37 8.54
C VAL A 182 24.49 -7.25 7.29
N GLU A 183 23.25 -7.37 6.80
CA GLU A 183 22.99 -8.06 5.52
C GLU A 183 23.46 -7.28 4.28
N SER A 184 23.61 -5.96 4.37
CA SER A 184 24.21 -5.12 3.34
C SER A 184 25.63 -4.70 3.77
N HIS A 185 26.67 -5.37 3.28
CA HIS A 185 28.04 -4.91 3.47
C HIS A 185 28.28 -3.72 2.51
N GLU A 186 27.97 -2.51 2.97
CA GLU A 186 28.33 -1.27 2.28
C GLU A 186 29.82 -0.98 2.51
N ILE A 187 30.64 -1.16 1.47
CA ILE A 187 32.07 -0.87 1.52
C ILE A 187 32.34 0.33 0.63
N PHE A 188 32.66 1.44 1.27
CA PHE A 188 33.02 2.70 0.60
C PHE A 188 34.36 2.55 -0.12
N THR A 189 34.43 2.90 -1.41
CA THR A 189 35.72 3.00 -2.13
C THR A 189 35.89 4.45 -2.57
N GLY A 190 37.02 5.05 -2.20
CA GLY A 190 37.25 6.48 -2.34
C GLY A 190 37.59 6.90 -3.78
N MET A 191 38.10 8.13 -3.88
CA MET A 191 38.32 8.91 -5.11
C MET A 191 39.09 8.19 -6.23
N ASP A 192 39.84 7.12 -5.95
CA ASP A 192 40.57 6.37 -6.99
C ASP A 192 40.68 4.88 -6.61
N ALA A 193 39.98 4.02 -7.35
CA ALA A 193 39.99 2.58 -7.14
C ALA A 193 41.38 1.97 -7.30
N HIS A 194 42.28 2.62 -8.07
CA HIS A 194 43.65 2.16 -8.23
C HIS A 194 44.54 2.40 -7.00
N LYS A 195 44.23 3.42 -6.19
CA LYS A 195 45.02 3.77 -4.99
C LYS A 195 44.46 3.12 -3.73
N ASP A 196 43.17 2.81 -3.71
CA ASP A 196 42.46 2.23 -2.57
C ASP A 196 42.49 0.69 -2.53
N VAL A 197 43.65 0.09 -2.81
CA VAL A 197 43.85 -1.37 -2.88
C VAL A 197 43.37 -2.08 -1.61
N ALA A 198 43.57 -1.48 -0.44
CA ALA A 198 43.12 -2.02 0.84
C ALA A 198 41.59 -2.11 0.96
N ARG A 199 40.86 -1.11 0.46
CA ARG A 199 39.38 -1.10 0.48
C ARG A 199 38.82 -2.06 -0.57
N VAL A 200 39.43 -2.12 -1.75
CA VAL A 200 39.08 -3.09 -2.80
C VAL A 200 39.30 -4.52 -2.31
N ARG A 201 40.34 -4.76 -1.51
CA ARG A 201 40.58 -6.07 -0.87
C ARG A 201 39.50 -6.43 0.15
N GLN A 202 39.07 -5.49 0.98
CA GLN A 202 37.94 -5.71 1.90
C GLN A 202 36.65 -6.05 1.15
N LEU A 203 36.39 -5.36 0.02
CA LEU A 203 35.24 -5.63 -0.84
C LEU A 203 35.30 -7.03 -1.48
N TYR A 204 36.49 -7.45 -1.89
CA TYR A 204 36.74 -8.79 -2.42
C TYR A 204 36.52 -9.88 -1.35
N ASP A 205 37.07 -9.69 -0.16
CA ASP A 205 36.92 -10.62 0.97
C ASP A 205 35.43 -10.76 1.35
N ALA A 206 34.69 -9.64 1.44
CA ALA A 206 33.25 -9.64 1.70
C ALA A 206 32.42 -10.33 0.60
N LEU A 207 32.82 -10.16 -0.67
CA LEU A 207 32.16 -10.80 -1.82
C LEU A 207 32.38 -12.32 -1.82
N ILE A 208 33.59 -12.78 -1.48
CA ILE A 208 33.89 -14.21 -1.33
C ILE A 208 33.11 -14.81 -0.17
N GLU A 209 33.06 -14.12 0.96
CA GLU A 209 32.32 -14.58 2.12
C GLU A 209 30.82 -14.72 1.78
N ALA A 210 30.24 -13.72 1.10
CA ALA A 210 28.85 -13.76 0.63
C ALA A 210 28.60 -14.91 -0.37
N LYS A 211 29.52 -15.14 -1.32
CA LYS A 211 29.39 -16.23 -2.31
C LYS A 211 29.51 -17.61 -1.69
N THR A 212 30.41 -17.76 -0.71
CA THR A 212 30.59 -19.00 0.06
C THR A 212 29.34 -19.34 0.86
N LYS A 213 28.71 -18.34 1.50
CA LYS A 213 27.43 -18.51 2.22
C LYS A 213 26.27 -18.91 1.29
N CYS A 214 26.29 -18.47 0.03
CA CYS A 214 25.28 -18.79 -0.97
C CYS A 214 25.54 -20.09 -1.75
N GLY A 215 26.70 -20.72 -1.57
CA GLY A 215 27.06 -21.96 -2.27
C GLY A 215 27.38 -21.78 -3.76
N GLU A 216 27.77 -20.58 -4.20
CA GLU A 216 28.22 -20.32 -5.57
C GLU A 216 29.71 -20.67 -5.75
N PRO A 217 30.16 -21.13 -6.94
CA PRO A 217 31.56 -21.44 -7.18
C PRO A 217 32.44 -20.20 -7.04
N THR A 218 33.44 -20.28 -6.16
CA THR A 218 34.37 -19.20 -5.81
C THR A 218 35.65 -19.22 -6.67
N GLU A 219 35.84 -20.27 -7.46
CA GLU A 219 37.13 -20.60 -8.10
C GLU A 219 37.51 -19.65 -9.26
N ASP A 220 36.55 -18.95 -9.86
CA ASP A 220 36.80 -18.08 -11.03
C ASP A 220 37.23 -16.64 -10.67
N LEU A 221 37.18 -16.26 -9.40
CA LEU A 221 37.32 -14.87 -8.97
C LEU A 221 38.64 -14.65 -8.24
N SER A 222 39.70 -14.38 -9.00
CA SER A 222 41.01 -13.98 -8.45
C SER A 222 41.07 -12.48 -8.14
N PHE A 223 41.75 -12.09 -7.05
CA PHE A 223 41.89 -10.70 -6.61
C PHE A 223 42.40 -9.74 -7.69
N PRO A 224 43.47 -10.04 -8.47
CA PRO A 224 43.93 -9.18 -9.56
C PRO A 224 42.86 -8.91 -10.62
N ARG A 225 42.09 -9.95 -11.00
CA ARG A 225 41.01 -9.83 -12.00
C ARG A 225 39.87 -8.97 -11.45
N PHE A 226 39.54 -9.13 -10.17
CA PHE A 226 38.54 -8.32 -9.49
C PHE A 226 38.99 -6.85 -9.38
N HIS A 227 40.24 -6.59 -9.02
CA HIS A 227 40.81 -5.25 -8.95
C HIS A 227 40.73 -4.52 -10.30
N HIS A 228 41.13 -5.18 -11.40
CA HIS A 228 40.98 -4.63 -12.74
C HIS A 228 39.51 -4.37 -13.12
N LEU A 229 38.59 -5.25 -12.73
CA LEU A 229 37.16 -5.08 -12.99
C LEU A 229 36.58 -3.87 -12.24
N VAL A 230 36.91 -3.72 -10.96
CA VAL A 230 36.47 -2.60 -10.12
C VAL A 230 37.02 -1.29 -10.66
N ALA A 231 38.31 -1.23 -10.99
CA ALA A 231 38.95 -0.08 -11.59
C ALA A 231 38.30 0.34 -12.93
N THR A 232 38.13 -0.62 -13.84
CA THR A 232 37.48 -0.35 -15.14
C THR A 232 36.04 0.15 -14.93
N LYS A 233 35.29 -0.44 -14.00
CA LYS A 233 33.91 0.00 -13.69
C LYS A 233 33.87 1.38 -13.04
N THR A 234 34.82 1.72 -12.16
CA THR A 234 34.89 3.07 -11.59
C THR A 234 35.18 4.10 -12.65
N ASP A 235 36.10 3.84 -13.57
CA ASP A 235 36.50 4.82 -14.59
C ASP A 235 35.34 5.09 -15.56
N ASN A 236 34.69 4.02 -16.03
CA ASN A 236 33.48 4.14 -16.86
C ASN A 236 32.34 4.89 -16.12
N LEU A 237 32.22 4.71 -14.81
CA LEU A 237 31.17 5.38 -14.04
C LEU A 237 31.49 6.86 -13.82
N LYS A 238 32.77 7.19 -13.56
CA LYS A 238 33.26 8.56 -13.45
C LYS A 238 33.07 9.34 -14.75
N GLU A 239 33.40 8.74 -15.89
CA GLU A 239 33.19 9.37 -17.21
C GLU A 239 31.71 9.65 -17.50
N ARG A 240 30.82 8.71 -17.14
CA ARG A 240 29.38 8.82 -17.45
C ARG A 240 28.61 9.73 -16.49
N LEU A 241 28.95 9.71 -15.21
CA LEU A 241 28.21 10.42 -14.16
C LEU A 241 28.94 11.67 -13.64
N ASN A 242 30.19 11.90 -14.06
CA ASN A 242 31.04 13.02 -13.63
C ASN A 242 31.10 13.16 -12.08
N CYS A 243 31.14 12.01 -11.39
CA CYS A 243 31.20 11.90 -9.94
C CYS A 243 32.66 11.74 -9.47
N ASP A 244 33.01 12.40 -8.36
CA ASP A 244 34.35 12.30 -7.75
C ASP A 244 34.52 11.02 -6.91
N SER A 245 33.40 10.39 -6.51
CA SER A 245 33.42 9.23 -5.61
C SER A 245 32.40 8.14 -5.99
N VAL A 246 32.72 6.88 -5.69
CA VAL A 246 31.91 5.71 -6.08
C VAL A 246 31.73 4.76 -4.89
N ARG A 247 30.48 4.51 -4.52
CA ARG A 247 30.11 3.57 -3.45
C ARG A 247 29.80 2.18 -4.00
N PHE A 248 30.40 1.16 -3.39
CA PHE A 248 30.13 -0.24 -3.69
C PHE A 248 29.32 -0.89 -2.57
N SER A 249 28.35 -1.71 -2.95
CA SER A 249 27.50 -2.44 -2.01
C SER A 249 27.33 -3.87 -2.52
N VAL A 250 27.51 -4.83 -1.61
CA VAL A 250 27.30 -6.25 -1.86
C VAL A 250 26.01 -6.65 -1.14
N ASP A 251 25.00 -7.03 -1.92
CA ASP A 251 23.70 -7.46 -1.41
C ASP A 251 23.47 -8.93 -1.77
N VAL A 252 22.95 -9.72 -0.82
CA VAL A 252 22.56 -11.11 -1.06
C VAL A 252 21.06 -11.17 -1.35
N GLU A 253 20.68 -11.34 -2.62
CA GLU A 253 19.29 -11.40 -3.04
C GLU A 253 18.93 -12.81 -3.52
N GLY A 254 18.03 -13.50 -2.81
CA GLY A 254 17.46 -14.78 -3.25
C GLY A 254 18.49 -15.91 -3.42
N GLY A 255 19.59 -15.89 -2.65
CA GLY A 255 20.67 -16.86 -2.75
C GLY A 255 21.69 -16.57 -3.86
N ARG A 256 21.61 -15.39 -4.50
CA ARG A 256 22.63 -14.89 -5.42
C ARG A 256 23.26 -13.62 -4.87
N VAL A 257 24.58 -13.52 -4.98
CA VAL A 257 25.31 -12.29 -4.60
C VAL A 257 25.18 -11.27 -5.72
N SER A 258 24.61 -10.11 -5.42
CA SER A 258 24.49 -8.98 -6.32
C SER A 258 25.48 -7.88 -5.93
N PHE A 259 26.10 -7.28 -6.93
CA PHE A 259 27.10 -6.22 -6.74
C PHE A 259 26.52 -4.92 -7.28
N LYS A 260 26.22 -3.97 -6.40
CA LYS A 260 25.64 -2.68 -6.74
C LYS A 260 26.67 -1.57 -6.59
N VAL A 261 26.59 -0.61 -7.50
CA VAL A 261 27.49 0.55 -7.57
C VAL A 261 26.66 1.82 -7.63
N LYS A 262 26.99 2.81 -6.83
CA LYS A 262 26.33 4.13 -6.81
C LYS A 262 27.39 5.22 -6.91
N GLY A 263 27.23 6.17 -7.82
CA GLY A 263 28.03 7.39 -7.85
C GLY A 263 27.53 8.35 -6.77
N GLU A 264 28.44 9.00 -6.07
CA GLU A 264 28.18 10.06 -5.10
C GLU A 264 28.82 11.36 -5.55
#